data_AF-A0A973A452-F1
#
_entry.id   AF-A0A973A452-F1
#
_cell.length_a   1.000
_cell.length_b   1.000
_cell.length_c   1.000
_cell.angle_alpha   90.00
_cell.angle_beta   90.00
_cell.angle_gamma   90.00
#
_symmetry.space_group_name_H-M   'P 1'
#
loop_
_entity.id
_entity.type
_entity.pdbx_description
1 polymer ?
#
loop_
_entity_poly.entity_id
_entity_poly.type
_entity_poly.pdbx_seq_one_letter_code
_entity_poly.pdbx_strand_id
1 'polypeptide(L)'
;MSAKIIVNHVKEGLALAKEYGLPWEVSDFIPMHHGTTKTEYFYRRALDNKAEDERIDDHLFRYPGPKPNTKETGILMICEAVEAAVRSLKEPDILRIDEMIDRIVQKRVEDGQLDECPLTLGELRLIKGTVDGQFGMLPVLRGIYHIRIEYPDDKIIEPVKKINA
;
A
#
# COMPACT_ATOMS: atom_id res chain seq x y z
N MET A 1 -13.31 -5.70 16.84
CA MET A 1 -13.65 -5.82 15.40
C MET A 1 -13.25 -7.21 14.95
N SER A 2 -14.17 -7.99 14.39
CA SER A 2 -13.91 -9.39 14.00
C SER A 2 -13.45 -9.48 12.54
N ALA A 3 -12.66 -10.51 12.20
CA ALA A 3 -12.20 -10.75 10.82
C ALA A 3 -13.37 -10.84 9.82
N LYS A 4 -14.51 -11.40 10.26
CA LYS A 4 -15.74 -11.46 9.47
C LYS A 4 -16.27 -10.09 9.06
N ILE A 5 -16.24 -9.10 9.97
CA ILE A 5 -16.69 -7.72 9.65
C ILE A 5 -15.78 -7.09 8.60
N ILE A 6 -14.47 -7.31 8.73
CA ILE A 6 -13.49 -6.69 7.84
C ILE A 6 -13.50 -7.32 6.47
N VAL A 7 -13.68 -8.64 6.34
CA VAL A 7 -13.80 -9.25 5.01
C VAL A 7 -15.16 -8.92 4.36
N ASN A 8 -16.22 -8.75 5.17
CA ASN A 8 -17.56 -8.50 4.65
C ASN A 8 -17.77 -7.11 4.03
N HIS A 9 -16.96 -6.09 4.37
CA HIS A 9 -17.16 -4.75 3.80
C HIS A 9 -17.12 -4.75 2.26
N VAL A 10 -16.36 -5.66 1.64
CA VAL A 10 -16.32 -5.84 0.19
C VAL A 10 -17.68 -6.27 -0.36
N LYS A 11 -18.32 -7.25 0.30
CA LYS A 11 -19.65 -7.75 -0.10
C LYS A 11 -20.72 -6.69 0.08
N GLU A 12 -20.65 -5.94 1.18
CA GLU A 12 -21.54 -4.81 1.44
C GLU A 12 -21.35 -3.71 0.39
N GLY A 13 -20.10 -3.38 0.05
CA GLY A 13 -19.78 -2.42 -1.02
C GLY A 13 -20.35 -2.83 -2.37
N LEU A 14 -20.23 -4.11 -2.75
CA LEU A 14 -20.84 -4.63 -3.99
C LEU A 14 -22.37 -4.57 -3.96
N ALA A 15 -22.99 -4.85 -2.82
CA ALA A 15 -24.45 -4.76 -2.67
C ALA A 15 -24.92 -3.31 -2.87
N LEU A 16 -24.22 -2.34 -2.27
CA LEU A 16 -24.50 -0.92 -2.44
C LEU A 16 -24.26 -0.47 -3.88
N ALA A 17 -23.18 -0.91 -4.51
CA ALA A 17 -22.90 -0.58 -5.91
C ALA A 17 -24.02 -1.04 -6.85
N LYS A 18 -24.55 -2.23 -6.61
CA LYS A 18 -25.72 -2.74 -7.33
C LYS A 18 -26.99 -1.93 -7.01
N GLU A 19 -27.24 -1.62 -5.74
CA GLU A 19 -28.41 -0.85 -5.31
C GLU A 19 -28.47 0.54 -5.95
N TYR A 20 -27.33 1.23 -6.01
CA TYR A 20 -27.23 2.57 -6.57
C TYR A 20 -26.93 2.61 -8.08
N GLY A 21 -26.85 1.44 -8.73
CA GLY A 21 -26.62 1.35 -10.17
C GLY A 21 -25.25 1.90 -10.61
N LEU A 22 -24.21 1.68 -9.81
CA LEU A 22 -22.84 2.04 -10.19
C LEU A 22 -22.43 1.26 -11.46
N PRO A 23 -21.75 1.91 -12.42
CA PRO A 23 -21.18 1.23 -13.58
C PRO A 23 -20.21 0.12 -13.15
N TRP A 24 -20.06 -0.90 -13.99
CA TRP A 24 -19.19 -2.04 -13.70
C TRP A 24 -17.72 -1.58 -13.62
N GLU A 25 -17.34 -0.58 -14.42
CA GLU A 25 -16.00 0.02 -14.43
C GLU A 25 -15.60 0.56 -13.05
N VAL A 26 -16.54 1.07 -12.26
CA VAL A 26 -16.30 1.55 -10.89
C VAL A 26 -16.46 0.41 -9.89
N SER A 27 -17.47 -0.43 -10.11
CA SER A 27 -17.81 -1.53 -9.19
C SER A 27 -16.68 -2.57 -9.09
N ASP A 28 -15.90 -2.77 -10.15
CA ASP A 28 -14.77 -3.70 -10.19
C ASP A 28 -13.64 -3.34 -9.21
N PHE A 29 -13.49 -2.07 -8.84
CA PHE A 29 -12.51 -1.66 -7.84
C PHE A 29 -12.87 -2.18 -6.43
N ILE A 30 -14.16 -2.39 -6.15
CA ILE A 30 -14.65 -2.76 -4.81
C ILE A 30 -14.16 -4.15 -4.38
N PRO A 31 -14.22 -5.22 -5.18
CA PRO A 31 -13.66 -6.50 -4.78
C PRO A 31 -12.16 -6.62 -5.01
N MET A 32 -11.60 -5.85 -5.95
CA MET A 32 -10.20 -6.01 -6.36
C MET A 32 -9.20 -5.21 -5.53
N HIS A 33 -9.62 -4.15 -4.81
CA HIS A 33 -8.67 -3.31 -4.07
C HIS A 33 -7.84 -4.06 -3.01
N HIS A 34 -8.42 -5.11 -2.42
CA HIS A 34 -7.69 -6.01 -1.53
C HIS A 34 -7.26 -7.34 -2.17
N GLY A 35 -7.76 -7.65 -3.37
CA GLY A 35 -7.55 -8.94 -4.04
C GLY A 35 -7.91 -10.12 -3.14
N THR A 36 -6.97 -11.05 -2.98
CA THR A 36 -7.11 -12.24 -2.11
C THR A 36 -6.18 -12.18 -0.89
N THR A 37 -5.78 -10.97 -0.51
CA THR A 37 -4.81 -10.75 0.55
C THR A 37 -5.33 -11.22 1.90
N LYS A 38 -4.41 -11.52 2.82
CA LYS A 38 -4.74 -11.90 4.20
C LYS A 38 -4.79 -10.67 5.11
N THR A 39 -5.80 -10.60 5.96
CA THR A 39 -5.93 -9.63 7.06
C THR A 39 -4.97 -9.98 8.20
N GLU A 40 -3.66 -9.79 7.95
CA GLU A 40 -2.55 -10.30 8.77
C GLU A 40 -2.67 -9.97 10.27
N TYR A 41 -3.07 -8.74 10.62
CA TYR A 41 -3.24 -8.34 12.01
C TYR A 41 -4.28 -9.19 12.75
N PHE A 42 -5.45 -9.41 12.12
CA PHE A 42 -6.53 -10.18 12.73
C PHE A 42 -6.22 -11.66 12.76
N TYR A 43 -5.51 -12.16 11.74
CA TYR A 43 -5.03 -13.53 11.71
C TYR A 43 -4.05 -13.80 12.85
N ARG A 44 -3.03 -12.96 13.04
CA ARG A 44 -2.07 -13.08 14.15
C ARG A 44 -2.75 -13.00 15.50
N ARG A 45 -3.64 -12.01 15.67
CA ARG A 45 -4.43 -11.89 16.89
C ARG A 45 -5.28 -13.15 17.16
N ALA A 46 -5.83 -13.78 16.14
CA ALA A 46 -6.56 -15.04 16.32
C ALA A 46 -5.62 -16.18 16.75
N LEU A 47 -4.42 -16.26 16.16
CA LEU A 47 -3.41 -17.23 16.58
C LEU A 47 -2.93 -17.02 18.02
N ASP A 48 -2.81 -15.78 18.48
CA ASP A 48 -2.39 -15.46 19.85
C ASP A 48 -3.45 -15.77 20.91
N ASN A 49 -4.73 -15.81 20.50
CA ASN A 49 -5.87 -16.03 21.40
C ASN A 49 -6.51 -17.43 21.27
N LYS A 50 -5.95 -18.30 20.44
CA LYS A 50 -6.49 -19.65 20.22
C LYS A 50 -6.25 -20.55 21.44
N ALA A 51 -7.15 -21.49 21.69
CA ALA A 51 -6.87 -22.59 22.62
C ALA A 51 -5.81 -23.55 22.04
N GLU A 52 -5.13 -24.32 22.89
CA GLU A 52 -3.98 -25.15 22.49
C GLU A 52 -4.29 -26.15 21.35
N ASP A 53 -5.51 -26.69 21.33
CA ASP A 53 -6.01 -27.62 20.30
C ASP A 53 -6.85 -26.96 19.19
N GLU A 54 -7.03 -25.63 19.24
CA GLU A 54 -7.83 -24.91 18.25
C GLU A 54 -7.04 -24.67 16.97
N ARG A 55 -7.61 -25.09 15.84
CA ARG A 55 -7.08 -24.79 14.50
C ARG A 55 -7.78 -23.57 13.94
N ILE A 56 -6.99 -22.54 13.62
CA ILE A 56 -7.48 -21.35 12.94
C ILE A 56 -7.38 -21.60 11.43
N ASP A 57 -8.52 -21.60 10.75
CA ASP A 57 -8.56 -21.62 9.29
C ASP A 57 -8.15 -20.25 8.73
N ASP A 58 -7.07 -20.22 7.95
CA ASP A 58 -6.54 -18.99 7.39
C ASP A 58 -7.42 -18.39 6.29
N HIS A 59 -8.26 -19.20 5.63
CA HIS A 59 -9.19 -18.74 4.61
C HIS A 59 -10.23 -17.76 5.18
N LEU A 60 -10.56 -17.87 6.47
CA LEU A 60 -11.47 -16.93 7.14
C LEU A 60 -10.92 -15.50 7.27
N PHE A 61 -9.63 -15.32 7.00
CA PHE A 61 -8.93 -14.04 7.10
C PHE A 61 -8.52 -13.50 5.74
N ARG A 62 -8.86 -14.19 4.65
CA ARG A 62 -8.57 -13.74 3.29
C ARG A 62 -9.77 -13.06 2.66
N TYR A 63 -9.50 -12.03 1.86
CA TYR A 63 -10.50 -11.45 0.99
C TYR A 63 -10.89 -12.43 -0.13
N PRO A 64 -12.15 -12.41 -0.59
CA PRO A 64 -12.64 -13.37 -1.59
C PRO A 64 -12.10 -13.10 -3.01
N GLY A 65 -11.51 -11.92 -3.25
CA GLY A 65 -11.10 -11.48 -4.58
C GLY A 65 -12.27 -11.04 -5.47
N PRO A 66 -12.04 -10.97 -6.80
CA PRO A 66 -10.86 -11.47 -7.52
C PRO A 66 -9.60 -10.60 -7.31
N LYS A 67 -8.45 -11.07 -7.82
CA LYS A 67 -7.24 -10.26 -7.93
C LYS A 67 -7.46 -9.12 -8.94
N PRO A 68 -6.72 -8.00 -8.83
CA PRO A 68 -6.77 -6.93 -9.83
C PRO A 68 -6.37 -7.47 -11.19
N ASN A 69 -7.16 -7.11 -12.21
CA ASN A 69 -6.98 -7.58 -13.58
C ASN A 69 -6.80 -6.42 -14.59
N THR A 70 -6.77 -5.18 -14.10
CA THR A 70 -6.52 -3.96 -14.88
C THR A 70 -5.42 -3.14 -14.21
N LYS A 71 -4.79 -2.22 -14.96
CA LYS A 71 -3.75 -1.36 -14.38
C LYS A 71 -4.32 -0.49 -13.26
N GLU A 72 -5.53 -0.01 -13.45
CA GLU A 72 -6.22 0.90 -12.54
C GLU A 72 -6.55 0.21 -11.21
N THR A 73 -7.06 -1.03 -11.25
CA THR A 73 -7.34 -1.81 -10.02
C THR A 73 -6.05 -2.23 -9.32
N GLY A 74 -4.99 -2.53 -10.06
CA GLY A 74 -3.65 -2.76 -9.50
C GLY A 74 -3.06 -1.52 -8.83
N ILE A 75 -3.21 -0.34 -9.46
CA ILE A 75 -2.80 0.94 -8.87
C ILE A 75 -3.57 1.19 -7.58
N LEU A 76 -4.90 1.00 -7.56
CA LEU A 76 -5.70 1.19 -6.35
C LEU A 76 -5.21 0.31 -5.21
N MET A 77 -4.99 -0.99 -5.47
CA MET A 77 -4.50 -1.94 -4.46
C MET A 77 -3.20 -1.47 -3.79
N ILE A 78 -2.26 -0.95 -4.59
CA ILE A 78 -0.98 -0.46 -4.09
C ILE A 78 -1.18 0.82 -3.30
N CYS A 79 -1.89 1.79 -3.88
CA CYS A 79 -2.14 3.09 -3.29
C CYS A 79 -2.83 2.99 -1.93
N GLU A 80 -3.87 2.17 -1.83
CA GLU A 80 -4.59 1.95 -0.58
C GLU A 80 -3.71 1.33 0.50
N ALA A 81 -2.95 0.29 0.15
CA ALA A 81 -2.08 -0.39 1.10
C ALA A 81 -0.98 0.54 1.64
N VAL A 82 -0.38 1.36 0.77
CA VAL A 82 0.61 2.35 1.18
C VAL A 82 -0.03 3.43 2.03
N GLU A 83 -1.15 4.00 1.61
CA GLU A 83 -1.81 5.09 2.34
C GLU A 83 -2.15 4.64 3.77
N ALA A 84 -2.75 3.46 3.93
CA ALA A 84 -3.06 2.90 5.24
C ALA A 84 -1.81 2.69 6.10
N ALA A 85 -0.71 2.24 5.50
CA ALA A 85 0.55 2.01 6.20
C ALA A 85 1.21 3.33 6.61
N VAL A 86 1.26 4.33 5.73
CA VAL A 86 1.84 5.65 6.01
C VAL A 86 1.02 6.41 7.04
N ARG A 87 -0.32 6.37 6.95
CA ARG A 87 -1.24 6.97 7.92
C ARG A 87 -1.03 6.43 9.34
N SER A 88 -0.54 5.19 9.47
CA SER A 88 -0.25 4.57 10.77
C SER A 88 1.09 4.98 11.40
N LEU A 89 1.96 5.66 10.66
CA LEU A 89 3.24 6.14 11.18
C LEU A 89 3.01 7.30 12.16
N LYS A 90 3.65 7.22 13.33
CA LYS A 90 3.63 8.31 14.32
C LYS A 90 4.33 9.57 13.79
N GLU A 91 5.48 9.36 13.15
CA GLU A 91 6.32 10.41 12.58
C GLU A 91 6.71 9.97 11.17
N PRO A 92 6.01 10.48 10.13
CA PRO A 92 6.31 10.14 8.76
C PRO A 92 7.61 10.82 8.30
N ASP A 93 8.54 10.03 7.80
CA ASP A 93 9.78 10.47 7.16
C ASP A 93 9.77 10.00 5.69
N ILE A 94 10.34 10.81 4.78
CA ILE A 94 10.22 10.53 3.34
C ILE A 94 11.00 9.28 2.93
N LEU A 95 12.17 9.03 3.51
CA LEU A 95 12.97 7.83 3.23
C LEU A 95 12.28 6.58 3.79
N ARG A 96 11.69 6.71 4.98
CA ARG A 96 10.91 5.61 5.56
C ARG A 96 9.66 5.27 4.74
N ILE A 97 8.99 6.27 4.16
CA ILE A 97 7.86 6.07 3.25
C ILE A 97 8.33 5.40 1.96
N ASP A 98 9.46 5.84 1.40
CA ASP A 98 10.09 5.25 0.21
C ASP A 98 10.30 3.73 0.38
N GLU A 99 10.98 3.33 1.46
CA GLU A 99 11.18 1.92 1.82
C GLU A 99 9.88 1.17 2.13
N MET A 100 8.87 1.86 2.66
CA MET A 100 7.57 1.27 2.95
C MET A 100 6.81 0.93 1.67
N ILE A 101 6.85 1.81 0.66
CA ILE A 101 6.24 1.55 -0.65
C ILE A 101 6.89 0.32 -1.28
N ASP A 102 8.22 0.24 -1.30
CA ASP A 102 8.94 -0.90 -1.88
C ASP A 102 8.54 -2.23 -1.20
N ARG A 103 8.51 -2.25 0.14
CA ARG A 103 8.11 -3.44 0.89
C ARG A 103 6.67 -3.87 0.58
N ILE A 104 5.75 -2.91 0.46
CA ILE A 104 4.35 -3.21 0.15
C ILE A 104 4.22 -3.78 -1.26
N VAL A 105 4.83 -3.12 -2.25
CA VAL A 105 4.82 -3.59 -3.64
C VAL A 105 5.43 -4.98 -3.74
N GLN A 106 6.61 -5.20 -3.14
CA GLN A 106 7.27 -6.49 -3.13
C GLN A 106 6.38 -7.57 -2.50
N LYS A 107 5.74 -7.28 -1.36
CA LYS A 107 4.81 -8.22 -0.72
C LYS A 107 3.61 -8.57 -1.60
N ARG A 108 3.08 -7.62 -2.38
CA ARG A 108 1.97 -7.89 -3.32
C ARG A 108 2.43 -8.79 -4.48
N VAL A 109 3.63 -8.56 -4.99
CA VAL A 109 4.23 -9.42 -6.03
C VAL A 109 4.48 -10.83 -5.49
N GLU A 110 5.07 -10.97 -4.30
CA GLU A 110 5.35 -12.28 -3.69
C GLU A 110 4.09 -13.07 -3.32
N ASP A 111 3.02 -12.39 -2.90
CA ASP A 111 1.70 -13.00 -2.64
C ASP A 111 0.90 -13.26 -3.94
N GLY A 112 1.50 -13.01 -5.12
CA GLY A 112 0.90 -13.21 -6.44
C GLY A 112 -0.30 -12.32 -6.72
N GLN A 113 -0.51 -11.23 -5.96
CA GLN A 113 -1.71 -10.39 -6.10
C GLN A 113 -1.75 -9.64 -7.44
N LEU A 114 -0.60 -9.47 -8.09
CA LEU A 114 -0.47 -8.77 -9.36
C LEU A 114 -0.33 -9.72 -10.56
N ASP A 115 -0.46 -11.04 -10.38
CA ASP A 115 -0.27 -12.04 -11.44
C ASP A 115 -1.26 -11.88 -12.61
N GLU A 116 -2.46 -11.40 -12.31
CA GLU A 116 -3.53 -11.16 -13.28
C GLU A 116 -3.57 -9.70 -13.77
N CYS A 117 -2.70 -8.85 -13.21
CA CYS A 117 -2.68 -7.42 -13.47
C CYS A 117 -1.60 -7.07 -14.51
N PRO A 118 -1.92 -6.31 -15.57
CA PRO A 118 -0.96 -5.96 -16.62
C PRO A 118 0.01 -4.83 -16.23
N LEU A 119 0.28 -4.63 -14.93
CA LEU A 119 1.27 -3.68 -14.45
C LEU A 119 2.69 -4.24 -14.63
N THR A 120 3.54 -3.46 -15.27
CA THR A 120 4.96 -3.79 -15.41
C THR A 120 5.77 -3.29 -14.22
N LEU A 121 6.94 -3.88 -13.98
CA LEU A 121 7.90 -3.36 -12.98
C LEU A 121 8.30 -1.90 -13.26
N GLY A 122 8.31 -1.48 -14.54
CA GLY A 122 8.55 -0.10 -14.92
C GLY A 122 7.44 0.83 -14.44
N GLU A 123 6.18 0.43 -14.61
CA GLU A 123 5.02 1.19 -14.16
C GLU A 123 4.93 1.23 -12.63
N LEU A 124 5.28 0.16 -11.93
CA LEU A 124 5.36 0.17 -10.46
C LEU A 124 6.36 1.22 -9.96
N ARG A 125 7.49 1.40 -10.63
CA ARG A 125 8.44 2.47 -10.31
C ARG A 125 7.87 3.86 -10.61
N LEU A 126 7.10 4.02 -11.69
CA LEU A 126 6.43 5.29 -12.01
C LEU A 126 5.33 5.63 -11.00
N ILE A 127 4.56 4.63 -10.56
CA ILE A 127 3.53 4.77 -9.53
C ILE A 127 4.17 5.21 -8.21
N LYS A 128 5.26 4.57 -7.81
CA LYS A 128 6.05 4.95 -6.63
C LYS A 128 6.57 6.40 -6.73
N GLY A 129 7.17 6.75 -7.86
CA GLY A 129 7.85 8.03 -8.06
C GLY A 129 9.24 8.07 -7.40
N THR A 130 9.81 9.27 -7.31
CA THR A 130 11.10 9.51 -6.63
C THR A 130 10.95 10.62 -5.58
N VAL A 131 11.85 10.65 -4.60
CA VAL A 131 11.84 11.64 -3.49
C VAL A 131 11.95 13.08 -3.99
N ASP A 132 12.76 13.30 -5.02
CA ASP A 132 13.00 14.57 -5.70
C ASP A 132 12.02 14.83 -6.88
N GLY A 133 11.15 13.86 -7.17
CA GLY A 133 10.23 13.90 -8.29
C GLY A 133 9.01 14.79 -8.07
N GLN A 134 8.21 14.91 -9.14
CA GLN A 134 6.93 15.64 -9.15
C GLN A 134 5.73 14.73 -9.35
N PHE A 135 5.95 13.47 -9.72
CA PHE A 135 4.92 12.50 -10.05
C PHE A 135 5.07 11.22 -9.21
N GLY A 136 3.97 10.50 -9.03
CA GLY A 136 3.90 9.29 -8.23
C GLY A 136 3.48 9.54 -6.79
N MET A 137 3.49 8.47 -6.00
CA MET A 137 3.00 8.45 -4.63
C MET A 137 3.90 9.25 -3.68
N LEU A 138 5.22 9.19 -3.84
CA LEU A 138 6.17 9.86 -2.95
C LEU A 138 5.94 11.38 -2.85
N PRO A 139 5.88 12.14 -3.96
CA PRO A 139 5.58 13.58 -3.89
C PRO A 139 4.19 13.89 -3.31
N VAL A 140 3.19 13.05 -3.60
CA VAL A 140 1.82 13.21 -3.08
C VAL A 140 1.79 13.02 -1.56
N LEU A 141 2.37 11.93 -1.07
CA LEU A 141 2.45 11.62 0.36
C LEU A 141 3.28 12.67 1.11
N ARG A 142 4.39 13.14 0.53
CA ARG A 142 5.16 14.28 1.07
C ARG A 142 4.27 15.51 1.29
N GLY A 143 3.42 15.83 0.32
CA GLY A 143 2.47 16.95 0.40
C GLY A 143 1.40 16.74 1.48
N ILE A 144 0.74 15.58 1.47
CA ILE A 144 -0.35 15.25 2.42
C ILE A 144 0.14 15.25 3.87
N TYR A 145 1.32 14.69 4.13
CA TYR A 145 1.88 14.56 5.48
C TYR A 145 2.81 15.73 5.85
N HIS A 146 2.85 16.79 5.04
CA HIS A 146 3.67 18.00 5.29
C HIS A 146 5.15 17.70 5.59
N ILE A 147 5.71 16.68 4.95
CA ILE A 147 7.09 16.26 5.17
C ILE A 147 8.01 17.28 4.50
N ARG A 148 8.79 18.01 5.31
CA ARG A 148 9.78 18.96 4.82
C ARG A 148 11.02 18.20 4.39
N ILE A 149 11.51 18.49 3.20
CA ILE A 149 12.87 18.11 2.82
C ILE A 149 13.77 19.16 3.49
N GLU A 150 14.55 18.74 4.47
CA GLU A 150 15.65 19.58 4.95
C GLU A 150 16.63 19.74 3.78
N TYR A 151 16.81 20.98 3.34
CA TYR A 151 17.88 21.29 2.40
C TYR A 151 19.18 20.89 3.08
N PRO A 152 20.13 20.26 2.36
CA PRO A 152 21.45 20.06 2.91
C PRO A 152 21.95 21.42 3.38
N ASP A 153 22.24 21.55 4.67
CA ASP A 153 22.87 22.75 5.22
C ASP A 153 23.98 23.17 4.27
N ASP A 154 24.03 24.46 3.93
CA ASP A 154 25.13 25.05 3.20
C ASP A 154 26.42 24.70 3.97
N LYS A 155 27.02 23.56 3.64
CA LYS A 155 28.38 23.24 4.06
C LYS A 155 29.21 24.28 3.34
N ILE A 156 29.47 25.37 4.07
CA ILE A 156 30.45 26.38 3.72
C ILE A 156 31.66 25.60 3.23
N ILE A 157 31.90 25.67 1.92
CA ILE A 157 33.11 25.11 1.33
C ILE A 157 34.23 25.93 1.94
N GLU A 158 34.87 25.42 3.00
CA GLU A 158 36.03 26.10 3.55
C GLU A 158 37.06 26.22 2.43
N PRO A 159 37.57 27.44 2.16
CA PRO A 159 38.52 27.64 1.09
C PRO A 159 39.76 26.78 1.37
N VAL A 160 40.12 25.97 0.37
CA VAL A 160 41.32 25.12 0.38
C VAL A 160 42.51 25.97 0.82
N LYS A 161 43.12 25.62 1.97
CA LYS A 161 44.34 26.26 2.45
C LYS A 161 45.38 26.20 1.33
N LYS A 162 45.75 27.36 0.79
CA LYS A 162 46.89 27.48 -0.12
C LYS A 162 48.11 26.95 0.62
N ILE A 163 48.72 25.90 0.06
CA ILE A 163 50.02 25.42 0.47
C ILE A 163 51.01 26.48 -0.03
N ASN A 164 51.56 27.28 0.89
CA ASN A 164 52.66 28.17 0.56
C ASN A 164 53.91 27.30 0.38
N ALA A 165 54.45 27.28 -0.83
CA ALA A 165 55.79 26.81 -1.15
C ALA A 165 56.80 27.93 -0.93
#